data_AF-A0A8D2NN54-F1
#
_entry.id   AF-A0A8D2NN54-F1
#
_cell.length_a   1.000
_cell.length_b   1.000
_cell.length_c   1.000
_cell.angle_alpha   90.00
_cell.angle_beta   90.00
_cell.angle_gamma   90.00
#
_symmetry.space_group_name_H-M   'P 1'
#
loop_
_entity.id
_entity.type
_entity.pdbx_description
1 polymer ?
#
loop_
_entity_poly.entity_id
_entity_poly.type
_entity_poly.pdbx_seq_one_letter_code
_entity_poly.pdbx_strand_id
1 'polypeptide(L)'
;MDSGTMIEQKQLFNSCSIKWYSEVTREKTYPDSVCLQYPLHRLLNSHCFCLLKNGMGLIIFFLCAYVPKTEAHCKWAEVLKDLERIKTSKDIDVSLYTANADEDEECQQLVIGCFLLETEVINQECRIKNCSKKQDVLNILKNGNETYEQSKLTSTKSKKCKQCEEYEEKNFTEFVQNFVKVIQRDCKHLPKDTSWETRF
;
A
#
# COMPACT_ATOMS: atom_id res chain seq x y z
N MET A 1 -32.02 -14.70 21.98
CA MET A 1 -31.52 -13.33 22.19
C MET A 1 -32.45 -12.70 23.21
N ASP A 2 -32.00 -12.65 24.46
CA ASP A 2 -32.86 -12.38 25.61
C ASP A 2 -32.66 -10.94 26.11
N SER A 3 -33.76 -10.22 26.29
CA SER A 3 -33.80 -8.79 26.68
C SER A 3 -33.22 -8.50 28.08
N GLY A 4 -32.82 -9.53 28.83
CA GLY A 4 -32.21 -9.41 30.16
C GLY A 4 -30.77 -8.91 30.17
N THR A 5 -29.98 -9.16 29.11
CA THR A 5 -28.55 -8.80 29.07
C THR A 5 -28.28 -7.31 28.82
N MET A 6 -29.21 -6.58 28.20
CA MET A 6 -29.07 -5.14 27.96
C MET A 6 -29.35 -4.27 29.19
N ILE A 7 -30.14 -4.76 30.15
CA ILE A 7 -30.46 -4.02 31.39
C ILE A 7 -29.26 -4.07 32.36
N GLU A 8 -28.55 -5.19 32.41
CA GLU A 8 -27.36 -5.39 33.23
C GLU A 8 -26.17 -4.51 32.76
N GLN A 9 -26.00 -4.37 31.44
CA GLN A 9 -24.97 -3.47 30.88
C GLN A 9 -25.21 -1.99 31.21
N LYS A 10 -26.48 -1.57 31.27
CA LYS A 10 -26.83 -0.18 31.61
C LYS A 10 -26.61 0.13 33.09
N GLN A 11 -26.81 -0.84 33.98
CA GLN A 11 -26.57 -0.69 35.42
C GLN A 11 -25.07 -0.68 35.77
N LEU A 12 -24.24 -1.49 35.11
CA LEU A 12 -22.79 -1.49 35.29
C LEU A 12 -22.13 -0.18 34.80
N PHE A 13 -22.60 0.36 33.67
CA PHE A 13 -22.13 1.65 33.15
C PHE A 13 -22.45 2.79 34.13
N ASN A 14 -23.67 2.83 34.68
CA ASN A 14 -24.09 3.83 35.65
C ASN A 14 -23.39 3.70 37.01
N SER A 15 -23.07 2.49 37.48
CA SER A 15 -22.35 2.28 38.74
C SER A 15 -20.92 2.82 38.69
N CYS A 16 -20.25 2.70 37.54
CA CYS A 16 -18.90 3.23 37.34
C CYS A 16 -18.89 4.77 37.21
N SER A 17 -19.94 5.37 36.63
CA SER A 17 -20.10 6.83 36.54
C SER A 17 -20.47 7.49 37.88
N ILE A 18 -21.32 6.86 38.71
CA ILE A 18 -21.77 7.43 40.00
C ILE A 18 -20.63 7.46 41.02
N LYS A 19 -19.76 6.44 41.04
CA LYS A 19 -18.62 6.38 41.97
C LYS A 19 -17.57 7.47 41.70
N TRP A 20 -17.46 7.93 40.45
CA TRP A 20 -16.51 9.00 40.05
C TRP A 20 -17.06 10.41 40.35
N TYR A 21 -18.37 10.63 40.24
CA TYR A 21 -18.97 11.97 40.46
C TYR A 21 -18.87 12.44 41.92
N SER A 22 -18.83 11.52 42.88
CA SER A 22 -18.66 11.85 44.31
C SER A 22 -17.21 12.17 44.72
N GLU A 23 -16.22 11.75 43.94
CA GLU A 23 -14.80 11.94 44.26
C GLU A 23 -14.27 13.27 43.67
N VAL A 24 -14.84 13.74 42.54
CA VAL A 24 -14.39 14.95 41.83
C VAL A 24 -14.88 16.27 42.43
N THR A 25 -15.89 16.26 43.31
CA THR A 25 -16.50 17.50 43.85
C THR A 25 -15.83 18.05 45.12
N ARG A 26 -14.67 17.53 45.53
CA ARG A 26 -13.90 18.06 46.67
C ARG A 26 -12.46 18.45 46.30
N GLU A 27 -12.30 19.44 45.43
CA GLU A 27 -11.26 20.47 45.59
C GLU A 27 -11.49 21.60 44.59
N LYS A 28 -11.45 22.84 45.08
CA LYS A 28 -11.67 24.07 44.29
C LYS A 28 -10.34 24.67 43.82
N THR A 29 -10.48 25.41 42.72
CA THR A 29 -9.84 26.71 42.38
C THR A 29 -8.53 26.76 41.56
N TYR A 30 -8.68 27.44 40.42
CA TYR A 30 -7.76 28.25 39.60
C TYR A 30 -7.11 27.61 38.35
N PRO A 31 -7.09 28.32 37.18
CA PRO A 31 -6.93 27.71 35.87
C PRO A 31 -5.51 27.92 35.33
N ASP A 32 -4.87 26.86 34.86
CA ASP A 32 -3.77 26.97 33.92
C ASP A 32 -3.84 25.83 32.90
N SER A 33 -3.57 26.18 31.65
CA SER A 33 -3.66 25.40 30.43
C SER A 33 -2.59 24.31 30.34
N VAL A 34 -2.60 23.37 31.29
CA VAL A 34 -1.70 22.23 31.32
C VAL A 34 -2.29 21.09 30.50
N CYS A 35 -1.77 20.96 29.28
CA CYS A 35 -1.74 19.77 28.41
C CYS A 35 -2.93 18.79 28.51
N LEU A 36 -3.92 18.98 27.63
CA LEU A 36 -5.01 18.03 27.32
C LEU A 36 -4.54 16.58 27.03
N GLN A 37 -3.25 16.37 26.74
CA GLN A 37 -2.65 15.06 26.46
C GLN A 37 -2.62 14.13 27.69
N TYR A 38 -2.37 14.64 28.90
CA TYR A 38 -2.24 13.81 30.11
C TYR A 38 -3.59 13.22 30.61
N PRO A 39 -4.69 13.99 30.70
CA PRO A 39 -5.99 13.42 31.07
C PRO A 39 -6.57 12.51 29.99
N LEU A 40 -6.36 12.78 28.69
CA LEU A 40 -6.75 11.85 27.61
C LEU A 40 -5.98 10.54 27.67
N HIS A 41 -4.67 10.59 27.95
CA HIS A 41 -3.85 9.38 28.09
C HIS A 41 -4.34 8.53 29.27
N ARG A 42 -4.66 9.14 30.42
CA ARG A 42 -5.27 8.42 31.56
C ARG A 42 -6.64 7.84 31.24
N LEU A 43 -7.48 8.56 30.50
CA LEU A 43 -8.78 8.06 30.04
C LEU A 43 -8.60 6.81 29.17
N LEU A 44 -7.72 6.88 28.16
CA LEU A 44 -7.45 5.79 27.24
C LEU A 44 -6.85 4.56 27.96
N ASN A 45 -5.95 4.80 28.92
CA ASN A 45 -5.33 3.74 29.72
C ASN A 45 -6.35 3.06 30.68
N SER A 46 -7.24 3.84 31.28
CA SER A 46 -8.31 3.33 32.15
C SER A 46 -9.30 2.46 31.37
N HIS A 47 -9.71 2.91 30.17
CA HIS A 47 -10.60 2.13 29.30
C HIS A 47 -9.93 0.84 28.78
N CYS A 48 -8.65 0.88 28.41
CA CYS A 48 -7.89 -0.33 28.05
C CYS A 48 -7.77 -1.31 29.23
N PHE A 49 -7.49 -0.81 30.43
CA PHE A 49 -7.33 -1.65 31.62
C PHE A 49 -8.65 -2.33 32.03
N CYS A 50 -9.79 -1.67 31.83
CA CYS A 50 -11.12 -2.28 32.04
C CYS A 50 -11.44 -3.39 31.02
N LEU A 51 -11.00 -3.25 29.76
CA LEU A 51 -11.15 -4.31 28.75
C LEU A 51 -10.29 -5.55 29.10
N LEU A 52 -9.09 -5.34 29.62
CA LEU A 52 -8.17 -6.43 30.03
C LEU A 52 -8.65 -7.24 31.25
N LYS A 53 -9.61 -6.72 32.03
CA LYS A 53 -10.14 -7.41 33.24
C LYS A 53 -11.21 -8.45 32.95
N ASN A 54 -11.84 -8.42 31.77
CA ASN A 54 -12.86 -9.38 31.39
C ASN A 54 -12.29 -10.39 30.40
N GLY A 55 -12.59 -11.68 30.57
CA GLY A 55 -12.07 -12.76 29.71
C GLY A 55 -12.31 -12.53 28.22
N MET A 56 -13.39 -11.82 27.85
CA MET A 56 -13.68 -11.43 26.46
C MET A 56 -12.80 -10.28 25.94
N GLY A 57 -12.39 -9.33 26.77
CA GLY A 57 -11.57 -8.19 26.33
C GLY A 57 -10.09 -8.54 26.19
N LEU A 58 -9.61 -9.56 26.91
CA LEU A 58 -8.30 -10.19 26.62
C LEU A 58 -8.29 -10.83 25.22
N ILE A 59 -9.38 -11.51 24.83
CA ILE A 59 -9.49 -12.12 23.49
C ILE A 59 -9.44 -11.03 22.41
N ILE A 60 -10.14 -9.90 22.58
CA ILE A 60 -10.09 -8.78 21.63
C ILE A 60 -8.68 -8.17 21.58
N PHE A 61 -8.00 -8.01 22.72
CA PHE A 61 -6.63 -7.51 22.76
C PHE A 61 -5.64 -8.44 22.05
N PHE A 62 -5.76 -9.76 22.24
CA PHE A 62 -4.98 -10.73 21.47
C PHE A 62 -5.34 -10.67 19.98
N LEU A 63 -6.62 -10.63 19.60
CA LEU A 63 -7.01 -10.50 18.20
C LEU A 63 -6.47 -9.22 17.54
N CYS A 64 -6.39 -8.11 18.27
CA CYS A 64 -5.78 -6.86 17.79
C CYS A 64 -4.25 -6.92 17.72
N ALA A 65 -3.57 -7.57 18.68
CA ALA A 65 -2.13 -7.78 18.66
C ALA A 65 -1.69 -8.81 17.59
N TYR A 66 -2.58 -9.74 17.26
CA TYR A 66 -2.45 -10.72 16.18
C TYR A 66 -3.12 -10.26 14.89
N VAL A 67 -3.49 -8.98 14.75
CA VAL A 67 -3.80 -8.42 13.43
C VAL A 67 -2.54 -8.65 12.60
N PRO A 68 -2.59 -9.51 11.56
CA PRO A 68 -1.46 -9.67 10.68
C PRO A 68 -1.13 -8.27 10.19
N LYS A 69 0.13 -7.84 10.30
CA LYS A 69 0.58 -6.64 9.61
C LYS A 69 0.20 -6.86 8.14
N THR A 70 -0.84 -6.17 7.67
CA THR A 70 -1.17 -6.16 6.26
C THR A 70 -0.05 -5.34 5.64
N GLU A 71 1.01 -6.03 5.18
CA GLU A 71 2.03 -5.42 4.34
C GLU A 71 1.30 -4.68 3.23
N ALA A 72 1.61 -3.40 3.06
CA ALA A 72 0.98 -2.59 2.04
C ALA A 72 1.26 -3.26 0.68
N HIS A 73 0.24 -3.91 0.12
CA HIS A 73 0.40 -4.75 -1.04
C HIS A 73 0.77 -3.88 -2.25
N CYS A 74 1.94 -4.13 -2.84
CA CYS A 74 2.37 -3.46 -4.07
C CYS A 74 1.30 -3.66 -5.15
N LYS A 75 0.70 -2.57 -5.64
CA LYS A 75 -0.35 -2.62 -6.67
C LYS A 75 0.12 -3.28 -7.98
N TRP A 76 1.43 -3.29 -8.22
CA TRP A 76 2.05 -3.91 -9.39
C TRP A 76 2.53 -5.35 -9.18
N ALA A 77 2.17 -6.01 -8.07
CA ALA A 77 2.69 -7.33 -7.72
C ALA A 77 2.49 -8.38 -8.83
N GLU A 78 1.31 -8.42 -9.46
CA GLU A 78 1.06 -9.37 -10.56
C GLU A 78 1.90 -9.04 -11.80
N VAL A 79 2.10 -7.76 -12.13
CA VAL A 79 2.96 -7.35 -13.24
C VAL A 79 4.42 -7.75 -12.99
N LEU A 80 4.94 -7.55 -11.78
CA LEU A 80 6.29 -7.96 -11.41
C LEU A 80 6.52 -9.47 -11.58
N LYS A 81 5.54 -10.27 -11.14
CA LYS A 81 5.58 -11.73 -11.24
C LYS A 81 5.62 -12.20 -12.69
N ASP A 82 4.83 -11.61 -13.58
CA ASP A 82 4.85 -11.97 -14.99
C ASP A 82 6.11 -11.44 -15.70
N LEU A 83 6.61 -10.25 -15.35
CA LEU A 83 7.90 -9.73 -15.84
C LEU A 83 9.06 -10.69 -15.53
N GLU A 84 9.08 -11.24 -14.32
CA GLU A 84 10.09 -12.23 -13.92
C GLU A 84 10.02 -13.50 -14.76
N ARG A 85 8.80 -13.96 -15.11
CA ARG A 85 8.59 -15.15 -15.95
C ARG A 85 9.04 -14.97 -17.40
N ILE A 86 8.92 -13.75 -17.94
CA ILE A 86 9.31 -13.47 -19.32
C ILE A 86 10.78 -13.09 -19.46
N LYS A 87 11.47 -12.69 -18.38
CA LYS A 87 12.87 -12.21 -18.41
C LYS A 87 13.84 -13.15 -19.14
N THR A 88 13.58 -14.46 -19.12
CA THR A 88 14.45 -15.47 -19.74
C THR A 88 13.97 -15.94 -21.12
N SER A 89 12.96 -15.29 -21.72
CA SER A 89 12.49 -15.63 -23.07
C SER A 89 13.60 -15.41 -24.08
N LYS A 90 13.83 -16.42 -24.94
CA LYS A 90 14.82 -16.38 -26.04
C LYS A 90 14.18 -16.16 -27.41
N ASP A 91 12.87 -16.30 -27.46
CA ASP A 91 12.00 -16.19 -28.63
C ASP A 91 11.45 -14.76 -28.81
N ILE A 92 11.81 -13.83 -27.92
CA ILE A 92 11.52 -12.40 -28.01
C ILE A 92 12.82 -11.69 -28.34
N ASP A 93 12.95 -11.24 -29.59
CA ASP A 93 14.12 -10.55 -30.11
C ASP A 93 13.69 -9.22 -30.72
N VAL A 94 13.50 -8.23 -29.84
CA VAL A 94 13.04 -6.87 -30.19
C VAL A 94 13.90 -5.83 -29.47
N SER A 95 14.02 -4.68 -30.12
CA SER A 95 14.61 -3.45 -29.59
C SER A 95 13.45 -2.54 -29.16
N LEU A 96 13.49 -2.03 -27.92
CA LEU A 96 12.35 -1.35 -27.28
C LEU A 96 12.82 -0.06 -26.62
N TYR A 97 12.02 1.00 -26.74
CA TYR A 97 12.31 2.27 -26.07
C TYR A 97 12.31 2.10 -24.55
N THR A 98 13.46 2.29 -23.91
CA THR A 98 13.66 1.92 -22.51
C THR A 98 14.12 3.12 -21.70
N ALA A 99 13.19 3.68 -20.92
CA ALA A 99 13.49 4.72 -19.95
C ALA A 99 14.42 4.20 -18.84
N ASN A 100 15.23 5.11 -18.29
CA ASN A 100 16.07 4.79 -17.14
C ASN A 100 15.25 4.82 -15.85
N ALA A 101 15.65 4.03 -14.85
CA ALA A 101 14.91 3.91 -13.59
C ALA A 101 15.02 5.15 -12.67
N ASP A 102 15.98 6.02 -12.96
CA ASP A 102 16.30 7.26 -12.26
C ASP A 102 15.66 8.50 -12.88
N GLU A 103 14.77 8.34 -13.87
CA GLU A 103 13.93 9.44 -14.38
C GLU A 103 13.14 10.10 -13.24
N ASP A 104 12.82 11.38 -13.43
CA ASP A 104 12.17 12.21 -12.41
C ASP A 104 10.82 11.63 -11.98
N GLU A 105 10.49 11.75 -10.68
CA GLU A 105 9.23 11.22 -10.11
C GLU A 105 7.99 11.84 -10.77
N GLU A 106 8.09 13.11 -11.19
CA GLU A 106 7.01 13.77 -11.95
C GLU A 106 6.71 13.09 -13.29
N CYS A 107 7.69 12.38 -13.85
CA CYS A 107 7.58 11.66 -15.12
C CYS A 107 7.24 10.18 -14.94
N GLN A 108 7.22 9.66 -13.72
CA GLN A 108 7.10 8.22 -13.45
C GLN A 108 5.86 7.59 -14.09
N GLN A 109 4.72 8.29 -14.07
CA GLN A 109 3.53 7.78 -14.73
C GLN A 109 3.73 7.68 -16.25
N LEU A 110 4.27 8.72 -16.90
CA LEU A 110 4.54 8.68 -18.35
C LEU A 110 5.54 7.56 -18.69
N VAL A 111 6.57 7.38 -17.86
CA VAL A 111 7.55 6.31 -18.00
C VAL A 111 6.88 4.94 -17.96
N ILE A 112 6.03 4.66 -16.96
CA ILE A 112 5.28 3.39 -16.89
C ILE A 112 4.38 3.22 -18.14
N GLY A 113 3.75 4.31 -18.59
CA GLY A 113 2.97 4.31 -19.83
C GLY A 113 3.79 3.88 -21.05
N CYS A 114 5.02 4.40 -21.20
CA CYS A 114 5.93 3.97 -22.27
C CYS A 114 6.26 2.48 -22.17
N PHE A 115 6.60 1.97 -20.99
CA PHE A 115 6.84 0.53 -20.82
C PHE A 115 5.63 -0.34 -21.22
N LEU A 116 4.40 0.09 -20.92
CA LEU A 116 3.21 -0.64 -21.34
C LEU A 116 2.99 -0.59 -22.87
N LEU A 117 3.26 0.56 -23.51
CA LEU A 117 3.20 0.71 -24.97
C LEU A 117 4.23 -0.20 -25.66
N GLU A 118 5.46 -0.20 -25.19
CA GLU A 118 6.52 -1.07 -25.71
C GLU A 118 6.22 -2.57 -25.45
N THR A 119 5.50 -2.89 -24.38
CA THR A 119 5.00 -4.26 -24.15
C THR A 119 3.96 -4.69 -25.20
N GLU A 120 3.22 -3.76 -25.81
CA GLU A 120 2.34 -4.08 -26.94
C GLU A 120 3.15 -4.47 -28.19
N VAL A 121 4.33 -3.88 -28.39
CA VAL A 121 5.27 -4.30 -29.45
C VAL A 121 5.71 -5.74 -29.23
N ILE A 122 6.04 -6.12 -27.99
CA ILE A 122 6.35 -7.52 -27.62
C ILE A 122 5.15 -8.44 -27.91
N ASN A 123 3.92 -8.01 -27.59
CA ASN A 123 2.72 -8.79 -27.89
C ASN A 123 2.53 -9.01 -29.41
N GLN A 124 2.74 -7.96 -30.22
CA GLN A 124 2.68 -8.07 -31.68
C GLN A 124 3.71 -9.06 -32.22
N GLU A 125 4.95 -8.96 -31.75
CA GLU A 125 6.01 -9.90 -32.10
C GLU A 125 5.63 -11.34 -31.75
N CYS A 126 5.09 -11.56 -30.56
CA CYS A 126 4.66 -12.88 -30.12
C CYS A 126 3.43 -13.42 -30.83
N ARG A 127 2.60 -12.57 -31.45
CA ARG A 127 1.55 -13.03 -32.36
C ARG A 127 2.12 -13.57 -33.66
N ILE A 128 3.20 -12.98 -34.17
CA ILE A 128 3.84 -13.38 -35.43
C ILE A 128 4.73 -14.61 -35.23
N LYS A 129 5.63 -14.56 -34.23
CA LYS A 129 6.63 -15.60 -33.96
C LYS A 129 6.12 -16.73 -33.06
N ASN A 130 4.92 -16.61 -32.51
CA ASN A 130 4.32 -17.57 -31.57
C ASN A 130 5.22 -17.86 -30.36
N CYS A 131 5.55 -16.82 -29.59
CA CYS A 131 6.38 -16.96 -28.39
C CYS A 131 5.75 -17.91 -27.36
N SER A 132 6.59 -18.68 -26.69
CA SER A 132 6.31 -19.53 -25.53
C SER A 132 5.70 -18.78 -24.34
N LYS A 133 6.05 -17.49 -24.16
CA LYS A 133 5.61 -16.64 -23.04
C LYS A 133 4.50 -15.66 -23.37
N LYS A 134 3.79 -15.86 -24.49
CA LYS A 134 2.73 -14.96 -24.96
C LYS A 134 1.66 -14.67 -23.90
N GLN A 135 1.26 -15.67 -23.11
CA GLN A 135 0.23 -15.47 -22.08
C GLN A 135 0.72 -14.57 -20.95
N ASP A 136 1.97 -14.71 -20.51
CA ASP A 136 2.56 -13.85 -19.48
C ASP A 136 2.64 -12.39 -19.98
N VAL A 137 2.99 -12.17 -21.25
CA VAL A 137 2.96 -10.83 -21.90
C VAL A 137 1.55 -10.22 -21.89
N LEU A 138 0.53 -11.02 -22.22
CA LEU A 138 -0.87 -10.56 -22.18
C LEU A 138 -1.32 -10.22 -20.75
N ASN A 139 -0.87 -10.97 -19.75
CA ASN A 139 -1.18 -10.69 -18.36
C ASN A 139 -0.53 -9.39 -17.88
N ILE A 140 0.72 -9.11 -18.29
CA ILE A 140 1.40 -7.83 -18.03
C ILE A 140 0.58 -6.68 -18.59
N LEU A 141 0.16 -6.75 -19.84
CA LEU A 141 -0.64 -5.70 -20.48
C LEU A 141 -1.98 -5.51 -19.77
N LYS A 142 -2.66 -6.61 -19.44
CA LYS A 142 -3.95 -6.55 -18.76
C LYS A 142 -3.83 -5.91 -17.37
N ASN A 143 -3.03 -6.51 -16.49
CA ASN A 143 -2.86 -6.06 -15.11
C ASN A 143 -2.21 -4.68 -15.05
N GLY A 144 -1.29 -4.42 -15.99
CA GLY A 144 -0.57 -3.16 -16.07
C GLY A 144 -1.45 -2.00 -16.50
N ASN A 145 -2.29 -2.18 -17.53
CA ASN A 145 -3.24 -1.16 -17.96
C ASN A 145 -4.33 -0.91 -16.90
N GLU A 146 -4.84 -1.95 -16.25
CA GLU A 146 -5.79 -1.82 -15.14
C GLU A 146 -5.20 -0.97 -14.01
N THR A 147 -3.96 -1.26 -13.60
CA THR A 147 -3.26 -0.51 -12.53
C THR A 147 -2.92 0.92 -12.98
N TYR A 148 -2.49 1.09 -14.22
CA TYR A 148 -2.12 2.37 -14.79
C TYR A 148 -3.30 3.35 -14.86
N GLU A 149 -4.44 2.91 -15.38
CA GLU A 149 -5.63 3.78 -15.51
C GLU A 149 -6.19 4.19 -14.14
N GLN A 150 -6.12 3.32 -13.13
CA GLN A 150 -6.49 3.69 -11.75
C GLN A 150 -5.60 4.82 -11.20
N SER A 151 -4.31 4.84 -11.54
CA SER A 151 -3.35 5.85 -11.09
C SER A 151 -3.41 7.18 -11.87
N LYS A 152 -4.06 7.19 -13.02
CA LYS A 152 -4.11 8.35 -13.93
C LYS A 152 -5.02 9.48 -13.45
N LEU A 153 -5.95 9.18 -12.56
CA LEU A 153 -6.87 10.16 -11.99
C LEU A 153 -6.18 11.19 -11.08
N THR A 154 -4.92 10.99 -10.70
CA THR A 154 -4.21 11.82 -9.71
C THR A 154 -3.05 12.65 -10.28
N SER A 155 -2.77 12.61 -11.58
CA SER A 155 -1.53 13.16 -12.14
C SER A 155 -1.72 14.37 -13.04
N THR A 156 -0.83 15.35 -12.88
CA THR A 156 -0.77 16.55 -13.72
C THR A 156 0.40 16.40 -14.69
N LYS A 157 0.13 16.44 -16.00
CA LYS A 157 1.19 16.30 -17.02
C LYS A 157 2.18 17.46 -16.93
N SER A 158 3.45 17.16 -16.59
CA SER A 158 4.56 18.11 -16.72
C SER A 158 5.04 18.16 -18.18
N LYS A 159 5.31 19.36 -18.71
CA LYS A 159 5.83 19.56 -20.08
C LYS A 159 7.30 19.14 -20.25
N LYS A 160 7.98 18.72 -19.18
CA LYS A 160 9.42 18.44 -19.16
C LYS A 160 9.78 16.98 -19.43
N CYS A 161 8.81 16.07 -19.38
CA CYS A 161 9.05 14.65 -19.57
C CYS A 161 9.26 14.31 -21.05
N LYS A 162 10.26 13.47 -21.33
CA LYS A 162 10.53 12.92 -22.66
C LYS A 162 9.34 12.13 -23.19
N GLN A 163 9.12 12.17 -24.51
CA GLN A 163 8.26 11.19 -25.18
C GLN A 163 8.94 9.81 -25.19
N CYS A 164 8.18 8.75 -25.47
CA CYS A 164 8.69 7.39 -25.41
C CYS A 164 9.82 7.16 -26.42
N GLU A 165 9.66 7.69 -27.63
CA GLU A 165 10.58 7.56 -28.76
C GLU A 165 11.89 8.36 -28.56
N GLU A 166 11.97 9.20 -27.53
CA GLU A 166 13.20 9.91 -27.15
C GLU A 166 14.10 9.08 -26.22
N TYR A 167 13.62 7.95 -25.69
CA TYR A 167 14.44 7.04 -24.91
C TYR A 167 15.35 6.19 -25.81
N GLU A 168 16.44 5.70 -25.24
CA GLU A 168 17.32 4.77 -25.92
C GLU A 168 16.60 3.43 -26.14
N GLU A 169 16.74 2.87 -27.35
CA GLU A 169 16.28 1.52 -27.60
C GLU A 169 17.23 0.50 -26.98
N LYS A 170 16.68 -0.47 -26.25
CA LYS A 170 17.45 -1.56 -25.62
C LYS A 170 16.86 -2.91 -26.00
N ASN A 171 17.67 -3.95 -25.87
CA ASN A 171 17.16 -5.31 -26.08
C ASN A 171 16.13 -5.68 -25.01
N PHE A 172 15.33 -6.70 -25.32
CA PHE A 172 14.29 -7.23 -24.45
C PHE A 172 14.75 -7.49 -23.00
N THR A 173 15.96 -8.03 -22.79
CA THR A 173 16.44 -8.36 -21.45
C THR A 173 16.66 -7.10 -20.61
N GLU A 174 17.27 -6.07 -21.19
CA GLU A 174 17.50 -4.78 -20.55
C GLU A 174 16.20 -4.01 -20.33
N PHE A 175 15.28 -4.08 -21.29
CA PHE A 175 13.93 -3.53 -21.17
C PHE A 175 13.21 -4.09 -19.93
N VAL A 176 13.10 -5.42 -19.79
CA VAL A 176 12.43 -6.07 -18.65
C VAL A 176 13.11 -5.69 -17.33
N GLN A 177 14.44 -5.65 -17.29
CA GLN A 177 15.18 -5.26 -16.09
C GLN A 177 14.89 -3.83 -15.65
N ASN A 178 14.82 -2.88 -16.59
CA ASN A 178 14.48 -1.49 -16.26
C ASN A 178 13.02 -1.34 -15.88
N PHE A 179 12.10 -2.06 -16.53
CA PHE A 179 10.69 -2.03 -16.18
C PHE A 179 10.45 -2.49 -14.73
N VAL A 180 11.10 -3.60 -14.33
CA VAL A 180 11.07 -4.07 -12.93
C VAL A 180 11.55 -3.01 -11.96
N LYS A 181 12.67 -2.33 -12.24
CA LYS A 181 13.21 -1.27 -11.37
C LYS A 181 12.25 -0.10 -11.21
N VAL A 182 11.63 0.36 -12.31
CA VAL A 182 10.66 1.46 -12.32
C VAL A 182 9.43 1.12 -11.48
N ILE A 183 8.87 -0.07 -11.68
CA ILE A 183 7.70 -0.52 -10.92
C ILE A 183 8.04 -0.69 -9.42
N GLN A 184 9.21 -1.26 -9.10
CA GLN A 184 9.64 -1.42 -7.72
C GLN A 184 9.79 -0.08 -7.01
N ARG A 185 10.25 0.97 -7.70
CA ARG A 185 10.28 2.33 -7.16
C ARG A 185 8.87 2.82 -6.81
N ASP A 186 7.89 2.60 -7.68
CA ASP A 186 6.48 2.97 -7.42
C ASP A 186 5.92 2.25 -6.17
N CYS A 187 6.32 1.01 -5.95
CA CYS A 187 5.91 0.25 -4.77
C CYS A 187 6.64 0.66 -3.47
N LYS A 188 7.82 1.30 -3.56
CA LYS A 188 8.56 1.83 -2.38
C LYS A 188 8.04 3.19 -1.90
N HIS A 189 7.25 3.91 -2.70
CA HIS A 189 6.70 5.23 -2.36
C HIS A 189 5.36 5.17 -1.61
N LEU A 190 4.89 3.96 -1.24
CA LEU A 190 3.85 3.84 -0.22
C LEU A 190 4.38 4.47 1.08
N PRO A 191 3.55 5.25 1.82
CA PRO A 191 4.01 6.01 2.96
C PRO A 191 4.83 5.12 3.89
N LYS A 192 6.11 5.46 4.05
CA LYS A 192 7.00 4.86 5.03
C LYS A 192 6.46 5.24 6.41
N ASP A 193 5.54 4.44 6.95
CA ASP A 193 5.54 4.30 8.39
C ASP A 193 6.83 3.54 8.74
N THR A 194 7.73 4.29 9.33
CA THR A 194 9.12 3.96 9.63
C THR A 194 9.23 2.70 10.47
N SER A 195 9.98 1.71 9.98
CA SER A 195 10.88 0.81 10.75
C SER A 195 11.01 -0.56 10.07
N TRP A 196 11.96 -0.72 9.15
CA TRP A 196 12.70 -1.98 8.95
C TRP A 196 13.85 -1.86 7.92
N GLU A 197 14.65 -0.81 7.95
CA GLU A 197 16.03 -0.94 7.45
C GLU A 197 16.86 -1.63 8.54
N THR A 198 16.76 -2.97 8.61
CA THR A 198 17.77 -3.89 9.20
C THR A 198 17.30 -5.35 9.12
N ARG A 199 17.37 -5.93 7.92
CA ARG A 199 17.77 -7.32 7.69
C ARG A 199 17.78 -7.58 6.19
N PHE A 200 18.92 -7.34 5.57
CA PHE A 200 19.63 -8.25 4.66
C PHE A 200 21.06 -7.73 4.56
#